data_AF-A0A8S3K2V4-F1
#
_entry.id   AF-A0A8S3K2V4-F1
#
_cell.length_a   1.000
_cell.length_b   1.000
_cell.length_c   1.000
_cell.angle_alpha   90.00
_cell.angle_beta   90.00
_cell.angle_gamma   90.00
#
_symmetry.space_group_name_H-M   'P 1'
#
loop_
_entity.id
_entity.type
_entity.pdbx_description
1 polymer ?
#
loop_
_entity_poly.entity_id
_entity_poly.type
_entity_poly.pdbx_seq_one_letter_code
_entity_poly.pdbx_strand_id
1 'polypeptide(L)'
;VIFKALNPWKAMDHLIKTKKQGFYQIGSVFLSVTGLEAVYADLGYFGRWPIRFSWFVLVFPAVLLNYLGQGALIILYPTFIDNPFYRSVPHWALTPMLVCSVIAATIASQSIISGSFSLVSQAIAMGFCVPFTVIHTSRSIIGQIYVP
;
A
#
# COMPACT_ATOMS: atom_id res chain seq x y z
N VAL A 1 12.34 -23.87 0.76
CA VAL A 1 12.47 -23.45 -0.67
C VAL A 1 12.14 -21.96 -0.84
N ILE A 2 11.03 -21.47 -0.29
CA ILE A 2 10.55 -20.09 -0.47
C ILE A 2 11.55 -19.00 -0.03
N PHE A 3 12.31 -19.19 1.04
CA PHE A 3 13.32 -18.21 1.49
C PHE A 3 14.43 -17.92 0.47
N LYS A 4 14.61 -18.80 -0.53
CA LYS A 4 15.54 -18.51 -1.64
C LYS A 4 15.09 -17.29 -2.45
N ALA A 5 13.81 -16.89 -2.39
CA ALA A 5 13.28 -15.68 -3.03
C ALA A 5 13.88 -14.38 -2.46
N LEU A 6 14.45 -14.40 -1.25
CA LEU A 6 15.14 -13.24 -0.66
C LEU A 6 16.51 -12.98 -1.30
N ASN A 7 17.04 -13.92 -2.09
CA ASN A 7 18.33 -13.75 -2.74
C ASN A 7 18.17 -12.88 -4.01
N PRO A 8 18.77 -11.68 -4.06
CA PRO A 8 18.63 -10.76 -5.20
C PRO A 8 19.20 -11.33 -6.50
N TRP A 9 20.19 -12.22 -6.44
CA TRP A 9 20.75 -12.86 -7.62
C TRP A 9 19.73 -13.73 -8.35
N LYS A 10 18.79 -14.34 -7.62
CA LYS A 10 17.71 -15.13 -8.22
C LYS A 10 16.69 -14.26 -8.94
N ALA A 11 16.38 -13.09 -8.37
CA ALA A 11 15.52 -12.13 -9.03
C ALA A 11 16.16 -11.63 -10.33
N MET A 12 17.45 -11.30 -10.30
CA MET A 12 18.18 -10.84 -11.49
C MET A 12 18.25 -11.90 -12.58
N ASP A 13 18.64 -13.14 -12.23
CA ASP A 13 18.70 -14.27 -13.15
C ASP A 13 17.32 -14.56 -13.78
N HIS A 14 16.25 -14.50 -12.98
CA HIS A 14 14.87 -14.63 -13.45
C HIS A 14 14.48 -13.53 -14.44
N LEU A 15 14.78 -12.26 -14.13
CA LEU A 15 14.46 -11.13 -15.01
C LEU A 15 15.18 -11.23 -16.37
N ILE A 16 16.46 -11.60 -16.36
CA ILE A 16 17.26 -11.77 -17.58
C ILE A 16 16.70 -12.90 -18.45
N LYS A 17 16.29 -14.02 -17.84
CA LYS A 17 15.70 -15.18 -18.54
C LYS A 17 14.33 -14.87 -19.13
N THR A 18 13.49 -14.17 -18.38
CA THR A 18 12.07 -13.97 -18.70
C THR A 18 11.82 -12.73 -19.58
N LYS A 19 12.84 -11.88 -19.80
CA LYS A 19 12.85 -10.74 -20.75
C LYS A 19 11.57 -9.88 -20.65
N LYS A 20 10.71 -9.89 -21.69
CA LYS A 20 9.47 -9.09 -21.73
C LYS A 20 8.50 -9.43 -20.60
N GLN A 21 8.34 -10.70 -20.27
CA GLN A 21 7.49 -11.13 -19.16
C GLN A 21 8.06 -10.67 -17.81
N GLY A 22 9.40 -10.65 -17.68
CA GLY A 22 10.06 -10.15 -16.47
C GLY A 22 9.81 -8.67 -16.27
N PHE A 23 9.80 -7.89 -17.36
CA PHE A 23 9.45 -6.47 -17.33
C PHE A 23 8.01 -6.24 -16.80
N TYR A 24 7.02 -7.00 -17.29
CA TYR A 24 5.65 -6.89 -16.77
C TYR A 24 5.56 -7.26 -15.29
N GLN A 25 6.30 -8.28 -14.85
CA GLN A 25 6.35 -8.68 -13.44
C GLN A 25 6.93 -7.58 -12.53
N ILE A 26 7.95 -6.85 -12.99
CA ILE A 26 8.46 -5.68 -12.25
C ILE A 26 7.36 -4.62 -12.09
N GLY A 27 6.56 -4.39 -13.13
CA GLY A 27 5.42 -3.47 -13.05
C GLY A 27 4.41 -3.87 -11.97
N SER A 28 4.09 -5.16 -11.87
CA SER A 28 3.24 -5.71 -10.79
C SER A 28 3.85 -5.50 -9.40
N VAL A 29 5.16 -5.69 -9.26
CA VAL A 29 5.88 -5.44 -8.00
C VAL A 29 5.89 -3.96 -7.67
N PHE A 30 6.04 -3.08 -8.65
CA PHE A 30 6.00 -1.65 -8.43
C PHE A 30 4.62 -1.20 -7.92
N LEU A 31 3.55 -1.77 -8.47
CA LEU A 31 2.17 -1.50 -8.03
C LEU A 31 1.89 -1.94 -6.58
N SER A 32 2.66 -2.89 -6.02
CA SER A 32 2.51 -3.21 -4.59
C SER A 32 3.19 -2.19 -3.67
N VAL A 33 4.09 -1.36 -4.22
CA VAL A 33 4.80 -0.30 -3.52
C VAL A 33 4.09 1.06 -3.65
N THR A 34 3.22 1.21 -4.66
CA THR A 34 2.39 2.42 -4.85
C THR A 34 1.40 2.55 -3.69
N GLY A 35 1.75 3.40 -2.73
CA GLY A 35 1.07 3.57 -1.44
C GLY A 35 1.95 4.32 -0.43
N LEU A 36 3.28 4.26 -0.62
CA LEU A 36 4.23 5.11 0.10
C LEU A 36 3.98 6.60 -0.11
N GLU A 37 3.45 7.02 -1.26
CA GLU A 37 3.16 8.42 -1.57
C GLU A 37 2.08 9.00 -0.64
N ALA A 38 1.06 8.21 -0.29
CA ALA A 38 0.05 8.62 0.69
C ALA A 38 0.66 8.78 2.09
N VAL A 39 1.59 7.89 2.45
CA VAL A 39 2.36 7.99 3.70
C VAL A 39 3.22 9.27 3.71
N TYR A 40 3.73 9.70 2.55
CA TYR A 40 4.47 10.97 2.44
C TYR A 40 3.60 12.20 2.63
N ALA A 41 2.35 12.19 2.13
CA ALA A 41 1.40 13.27 2.38
C ALA A 41 1.10 13.44 3.88
N ASP A 42 1.10 12.34 4.64
CA ASP A 42 0.83 12.33 6.09
C ASP A 42 2.03 12.74 6.97
N LEU A 43 3.22 13.01 6.40
CA LEU A 43 4.37 13.49 7.19
C LEU A 43 4.09 14.81 7.90
N GLY A 44 3.19 15.65 7.34
CA GLY A 44 2.78 16.92 7.95
C GLY A 44 2.07 16.75 9.31
N TYR A 45 1.45 15.60 9.55
CA TYR A 45 0.66 15.33 10.76
C TYR A 45 1.41 14.51 11.81
N PHE A 46 2.11 13.45 11.40
CA PHE A 46 2.72 12.47 12.34
C PHE A 46 4.24 12.61 12.48
N GLY A 47 4.89 13.34 11.58
CA GLY A 47 6.34 13.45 11.53
C GLY A 47 7.04 12.17 11.04
N ARG A 48 8.34 12.32 10.69
CA ARG A 48 9.12 11.27 10.01
C ARG A 48 9.39 10.01 10.85
N TRP A 49 9.54 10.15 12.17
CA TRP A 49 9.99 9.05 13.03
C TRP A 49 8.90 8.00 13.27
N PRO A 50 7.66 8.37 13.67
CA PRO A 50 6.58 7.41 13.85
C PRO A 50 6.26 6.62 12.58
N ILE A 51 6.25 7.30 11.43
CA ILE A 51 6.01 6.68 10.13
C ILE A 51 7.05 5.61 9.82
N ARG A 52 8.35 5.93 9.95
CA ARG A 52 9.43 4.98 9.68
C ARG A 52 9.37 3.79 10.63
N PHE A 53 9.12 4.04 11.92
CA PHE A 53 9.02 2.97 12.90
C PHE A 53 7.88 2.01 12.57
N SER A 54 6.65 2.51 12.36
CA SER A 54 5.49 1.69 12.00
C SER A 54 5.73 0.91 10.70
N TRP A 55 6.39 1.53 9.72
CA TRP A 55 6.72 0.87 8.45
C TRP A 55 7.68 -0.30 8.64
N PHE A 56 8.85 -0.06 9.25
CA PHE A 56 9.91 -1.08 9.34
C PHE A 56 9.61 -2.16 10.39
N VAL A 57 8.88 -1.84 11.46
CA VAL A 57 8.61 -2.77 12.56
C VAL A 57 7.35 -3.60 12.31
N LEU A 58 6.35 -3.06 11.63
CA LEU A 58 5.04 -3.71 11.51
C LEU A 58 4.63 -3.94 10.05
N VAL A 59 4.51 -2.88 9.25
CA VAL A 59 3.91 -2.98 7.91
C VAL A 59 4.78 -3.81 6.97
N PHE A 60 6.06 -3.45 6.82
CA PHE A 60 7.01 -4.14 5.95
C PHE A 60 7.17 -5.63 6.28
N PRO A 61 7.46 -6.04 7.54
CA PRO A 61 7.57 -7.46 7.86
C PRO A 61 6.26 -8.21 7.68
N ALA A 62 5.10 -7.60 8.00
CA ALA A 62 3.80 -8.25 7.79
C ALA A 62 3.50 -8.50 6.31
N VAL A 63 3.71 -7.50 5.44
CA VAL A 63 3.50 -7.62 4.00
C VAL A 63 4.48 -8.64 3.39
N LEU A 64 5.75 -8.59 3.78
CA LEU A 64 6.77 -9.54 3.32
C LEU A 64 6.39 -10.97 3.67
N LEU A 65 6.01 -11.23 4.93
CA LEU A 65 5.57 -12.55 5.36
C LEU A 65 4.30 -13.01 4.64
N ASN A 66 3.37 -12.10 4.39
CA ASN A 66 2.14 -12.42 3.66
C ASN A 66 2.44 -12.87 2.22
N TYR A 67 3.29 -12.16 1.49
CA TYR A 67 3.69 -12.55 0.13
C TYR A 67 4.52 -13.83 0.09
N LEU A 68 5.44 -14.02 1.04
CA LEU A 68 6.19 -15.28 1.15
C LEU A 68 5.25 -16.46 1.45
N GLY A 69 4.25 -16.26 2.32
CA GLY A 69 3.23 -17.27 2.60
C GLY A 69 2.42 -17.65 1.37
N GLN A 70 1.93 -16.66 0.61
CA GLN A 70 1.22 -16.90 -0.65
C GLN A 70 2.11 -17.60 -1.69
N GLY A 71 3.38 -17.20 -1.82
CA GLY A 71 4.34 -17.84 -2.71
C GLY A 71 4.61 -19.30 -2.31
N ALA A 72 4.73 -19.59 -1.02
CA ALA A 72 4.87 -20.96 -0.53
C ALA A 72 3.63 -21.81 -0.82
N LEU A 73 2.43 -21.22 -0.68
CA LEU A 73 1.17 -21.87 -0.98
C LEU A 73 1.07 -22.26 -2.46
N ILE A 74 1.45 -21.35 -3.38
CA ILE A 74 1.41 -21.61 -4.83
C ILE A 74 2.41 -22.69 -5.23
N ILE A 75 3.59 -22.75 -4.58
CA ILE A 75 4.57 -23.83 -4.83
C ILE A 75 4.00 -25.20 -4.46
N LEU A 76 3.20 -25.30 -3.41
CA LEU A 76 2.59 -26.55 -2.94
C LEU A 76 1.31 -26.90 -3.72
N TYR A 77 0.49 -25.89 -4.03
CA TYR A 77 -0.82 -26.04 -4.66
C TYR A 77 -0.95 -25.03 -5.83
N PRO A 78 -0.48 -25.39 -7.04
CA PRO A 78 -0.51 -24.51 -8.20
C PRO A 78 -1.93 -24.07 -8.61
N THR A 79 -2.95 -24.86 -8.26
CA THR A 79 -4.36 -24.55 -8.53
C THR A 79 -4.90 -23.36 -7.74
N PHE A 80 -4.17 -22.86 -6.73
CA PHE A 80 -4.61 -21.73 -5.91
C PHE A 80 -4.17 -20.36 -6.46
N ILE A 81 -3.67 -20.31 -7.69
CA ILE A 81 -3.19 -19.09 -8.33
C ILE A 81 -4.29 -18.03 -8.54
N ASP A 82 -5.56 -18.45 -8.62
CA ASP A 82 -6.68 -17.54 -8.88
C ASP A 82 -6.88 -16.52 -7.75
N ASN A 83 -6.77 -16.96 -6.49
CA ASN A 83 -7.01 -16.12 -5.30
C ASN A 83 -6.15 -16.59 -4.11
N PRO A 84 -4.81 -16.46 -4.20
CA PRO A 84 -3.90 -17.02 -3.19
C PRO A 84 -4.11 -16.40 -1.80
N PHE A 85 -4.51 -15.12 -1.73
CA PHE A 85 -4.81 -14.46 -0.46
C PHE A 85 -5.94 -15.15 0.30
N TYR A 86 -7.12 -15.31 -0.28
CA TYR A 86 -8.26 -15.94 0.40
C TYR A 86 -8.08 -17.46 0.58
N ARG A 87 -7.35 -18.12 -0.33
CA ARG A 87 -7.02 -19.55 -0.22
C ARG A 87 -6.00 -19.85 0.88
N SER A 88 -5.21 -18.85 1.29
CA SER A 88 -4.25 -19.00 2.40
C SER A 88 -4.91 -19.02 3.78
N VAL A 89 -6.20 -18.66 3.87
CA VAL A 89 -6.96 -18.54 5.11
C VAL A 89 -7.84 -19.77 5.31
N PRO A 90 -7.92 -20.34 6.53
CA PRO A 90 -8.80 -21.48 6.79
C PRO A 90 -10.27 -21.11 6.61
N HIS A 91 -11.11 -22.07 6.21
CA HIS A 91 -12.48 -21.82 5.78
C HIS A 91 -13.34 -21.06 6.81
N TRP A 92 -13.13 -21.29 8.10
CA TRP A 92 -13.87 -20.61 9.17
C TRP A 92 -13.50 -19.12 9.29
N ALA A 93 -12.27 -18.74 8.92
CA ALA A 93 -11.75 -17.38 9.03
C ALA A 93 -11.91 -16.57 7.72
N LEU A 94 -12.44 -17.17 6.66
CA LEU A 94 -12.58 -16.54 5.35
C LEU A 94 -13.55 -15.35 5.39
N THR A 95 -14.71 -15.50 6.01
CA THR A 95 -15.69 -14.40 6.17
C THR A 95 -15.16 -13.27 7.04
N PRO A 96 -14.56 -13.52 8.23
CA PRO A 96 -13.87 -12.48 8.98
C PRO A 96 -12.79 -11.75 8.18
N MET A 97 -11.94 -12.50 7.45
CA MET A 97 -10.87 -11.90 6.65
C MET A 97 -11.43 -11.00 5.54
N LEU A 98 -12.52 -11.41 4.88
CA LEU A 98 -13.19 -10.61 3.86
C LEU A 98 -13.72 -9.30 4.43
N VAL A 99 -14.35 -9.33 5.61
CA VAL A 99 -14.82 -8.12 6.28
C VAL A 99 -13.64 -7.21 6.63
N CYS A 100 -12.57 -7.77 7.19
CA CYS A 100 -11.36 -7.00 7.51
C CYS A 100 -10.71 -6.38 6.26
N SER A 101 -10.66 -7.10 5.13
CA SER A 101 -10.06 -6.58 3.90
C SER A 101 -10.87 -5.42 3.32
N VAL A 102 -12.20 -5.51 3.35
CA VAL A 102 -13.08 -4.41 2.93
C VAL A 102 -12.88 -3.18 3.81
N ILE A 103 -12.88 -3.35 5.14
CA ILE A 103 -12.65 -2.24 6.08
C ILE A 103 -11.28 -1.59 5.84
N ALA A 104 -10.23 -2.41 5.68
CA ALA A 104 -8.89 -1.91 5.40
C ALA A 104 -8.82 -1.13 4.08
N ALA A 105 -9.48 -1.62 3.02
CA ALA A 105 -9.55 -0.93 1.73
C ALA A 105 -10.31 0.42 1.84
N THR A 106 -11.40 0.47 2.63
CA THR A 106 -12.13 1.72 2.89
C THR A 106 -11.26 2.72 3.63
N ILE A 107 -10.55 2.31 4.68
CA ILE A 107 -9.65 3.19 5.44
C ILE A 107 -8.53 3.72 4.54
N ALA A 108 -7.88 2.85 3.76
CA ALA A 108 -6.83 3.25 2.83
C ALA A 108 -7.33 4.29 1.80
N SER A 109 -8.54 4.10 1.27
CA SER A 109 -9.15 5.06 0.35
C SER A 109 -9.38 6.42 1.00
N GLN A 110 -9.85 6.45 2.25
CA GLN A 110 -10.06 7.70 2.99
C GLN A 110 -8.74 8.46 3.24
N SER A 111 -7.67 7.74 3.59
CA SER A 111 -6.34 8.35 3.76
C SER A 111 -5.86 9.01 2.46
N ILE A 112 -6.04 8.37 1.31
CA ILE A 112 -5.64 8.94 0.01
C ILE A 112 -6.46 10.19 -0.34
N ILE A 113 -7.77 10.19 -0.09
CA ILE A 113 -8.63 11.35 -0.33
C ILE A 113 -8.18 12.53 0.53
N SER A 114 -7.93 12.30 1.83
CA SER A 114 -7.46 13.34 2.75
C SER A 114 -6.05 13.85 2.39
N GLY A 115 -5.15 12.94 2.01
CA GLY A 115 -3.81 13.30 1.52
C GLY A 115 -3.87 14.15 0.26
N SER A 116 -4.75 13.82 -0.68
CA SER A 116 -4.95 14.56 -1.93
C SER A 116 -5.44 15.98 -1.67
N PHE A 117 -6.43 16.17 -0.79
CA PHE A 117 -6.89 17.51 -0.41
C PHE A 117 -5.80 18.33 0.30
N SER A 118 -4.99 17.69 1.14
CA SER A 118 -3.86 18.33 1.81
C SER A 118 -2.81 18.82 0.81
N LEU A 119 -2.48 18.01 -0.20
CA LEU A 119 -1.57 18.39 -1.29
C LEU A 119 -2.12 19.55 -2.12
N VAL A 120 -3.41 19.54 -2.44
CA VAL A 120 -4.05 20.66 -3.17
C VAL A 120 -4.01 21.94 -2.34
N SER A 121 -4.29 21.88 -1.03
CA SER A 121 -4.19 23.05 -0.16
C SER A 121 -2.75 23.61 -0.09
N GLN A 122 -1.75 22.74 -0.01
CA GLN A 122 -0.34 23.14 -0.06
C GLN A 122 0.03 23.77 -1.41
N ALA A 123 -0.47 23.22 -2.52
CA ALA A 123 -0.26 23.79 -3.85
C ALA A 123 -0.87 25.20 -4.00
N ILE A 124 -2.07 25.43 -3.44
CA ILE A 124 -2.69 26.76 -3.40
C ILE A 124 -1.85 27.73 -2.56
N ALA A 125 -1.37 27.30 -1.40
CA ALA A 125 -0.52 28.14 -0.53
C ALA A 125 0.81 28.54 -1.19
N MET A 126 1.35 27.68 -2.06
CA MET A 126 2.54 27.96 -2.88
C MET A 126 2.25 28.75 -4.16
N GLY A 127 0.98 29.10 -4.44
CA GLY A 127 0.57 29.84 -5.63
C GLY A 127 0.56 29.00 -6.92
N PHE A 128 0.64 27.67 -6.83
CA PHE A 128 0.59 26.76 -8.00
C PHE A 128 -0.83 26.48 -8.51
N CYS A 129 -1.87 26.87 -7.78
CA CYS A 129 -3.28 26.65 -8.13
C CYS A 129 -4.12 27.92 -7.89
N VAL A 130 -5.20 28.09 -8.66
CA VAL A 130 -6.18 29.16 -8.46
C VAL A 130 -6.75 29.03 -7.04
N PRO A 131 -6.85 30.12 -6.26
CA PRO A 131 -7.37 30.05 -4.90
C PRO A 131 -8.83 29.59 -4.91
N PHE A 132 -9.07 28.41 -4.34
CA PHE A 132 -10.41 27.94 -4.04
C PHE A 132 -10.84 28.45 -2.66
N THR A 133 -12.13 28.71 -2.48
CA THR A 133 -12.69 29.14 -1.18
C THR A 133 -12.58 27.99 -0.18
N VAL A 134 -11.59 28.06 0.72
CA VAL A 134 -11.44 27.12 1.82
C VAL A 134 -12.50 27.42 2.88
N ILE A 135 -13.48 26.53 3.03
CA ILE A 135 -14.49 26.64 4.10
C ILE A 135 -14.03 25.77 5.27
N HIS A 136 -13.61 26.41 6.36
CA HIS A 136 -13.25 25.71 7.59
C HIS A 136 -14.51 25.20 8.30
N THR A 137 -14.72 23.89 8.33
CA THR A 137 -15.89 23.27 8.98
C THR A 137 -15.80 23.25 10.52
N SER A 138 -14.62 23.51 11.10
CA SER A 138 -14.43 23.61 12.56
C SER A 138 -13.39 24.67 12.93
N ARG A 139 -13.67 25.45 13.99
CA ARG A 139 -12.74 26.45 14.57
C ARG A 139 -11.60 25.84 15.39
N SER A 140 -11.66 24.55 15.76
CA SER A 140 -10.72 23.96 16.73
C SER A 140 -9.74 22.93 16.16
N ILE A 141 -9.92 22.47 14.91
CA ILE A 141 -9.07 21.42 14.32
C ILE A 141 -8.48 21.94 13.00
N ILE A 142 -7.16 22.14 13.00
CA ILE A 142 -6.37 22.46 11.81
C ILE A 142 -6.22 21.16 11.00
N GLY A 143 -6.80 21.10 9.79
CA GLY A 143 -6.59 19.96 8.87
C GLY A 143 -7.83 19.45 8.13
N GLN A 144 -9.05 19.84 8.52
CA GLN A 144 -10.25 19.54 7.73
C GLN A 144 -10.55 20.67 6.76
N ILE A 145 -10.00 20.54 5.55
CA ILE A 145 -10.14 21.49 4.44
C ILE A 145 -11.10 20.87 3.43
N TYR A 146 -12.29 21.46 3.30
CA TYR A 146 -13.24 21.15 2.22
C TYR A 146 -13.08 22.19 1.12
N VAL A 147 -12.84 21.73 -0.10
CA VAL A 147 -12.73 22.55 -1.30
C VAL A 147 -13.90 22.16 -2.22
N PRO A 148 -14.94 23.01 -2.37
CA PRO A 148 -16.05 22.77 -3.29
C PRO A 148 -15.62 22.88 -4.76
#